data_AF-A0A9D7F3V7-F1
#
_entry.id   AF-A0A9D7F3V7-F1
#
_cell.length_a   1.000
_cell.length_b   1.000
_cell.length_c   1.000
_cell.angle_alpha   90.00
_cell.angle_beta   90.00
_cell.angle_gamma   90.00
#
_symmetry.space_group_name_H-M   'P 1'
#
loop_
_entity.id
_entity.type
_entity.pdbx_description
1 polymer ?
#
loop_
_entity_poly.entity_id
_entity_poly.type
_entity_poly.pdbx_seq_one_letter_code
_entity_poly.pdbx_strand_id
1 'polypeptide(L)'
;NLHADPVMFTEKDGLPGKFIGELEADANGNLWLGTNRGLAFFDKANQTFRSFSLADGAQSLEFHITASMKSRNGELWFGGSEGITIVPADGAFRDVQTAPKVVVTGIKINDEEQDSLRCVSTGATNISQIRRLNLKYRQRTLSFEFIAIGYSDPCQQSTQVQVGGKGR
;
A
#
# COMPACT_ATOMS: atom_id res chain seq x y z
N ASN A 1 7.69 5.28 -41.69
CA ASN A 1 6.47 4.44 -41.54
C ASN A 1 6.52 3.74 -40.20
N LEU A 2 5.96 4.34 -39.15
CA LEU A 2 5.74 3.65 -37.88
C LEU A 2 4.35 2.99 -37.92
N HIS A 3 4.30 1.73 -38.34
CA HIS A 3 3.20 0.83 -38.02
C HIS A 3 3.72 -0.11 -36.94
N ALA A 4 3.78 0.37 -35.70
CA ALA A 4 3.88 -0.51 -34.55
C ALA A 4 2.45 -0.79 -34.08
N ASP A 5 2.15 -2.06 -33.79
CA ASP A 5 0.86 -2.41 -33.22
C ASP A 5 0.68 -1.73 -31.84
N PRO A 6 -0.53 -1.24 -31.53
CA PRO A 6 -0.77 -0.58 -30.26
C PRO A 6 -0.59 -1.55 -29.10
N VAL A 7 0.19 -1.14 -28.11
CA VAL A 7 0.29 -1.85 -26.82
C VAL A 7 -0.94 -1.50 -26.00
N MET A 8 -1.66 -2.52 -25.56
CA MET A 8 -2.89 -2.37 -24.77
C MET A 8 -2.62 -2.67 -23.30
N PHE A 9 -3.06 -1.77 -22.43
CA PHE A 9 -3.01 -1.95 -20.98
C PHE A 9 -4.41 -2.06 -20.41
N THR A 10 -4.57 -2.92 -19.41
CA THR A 10 -5.84 -3.26 -18.77
C THR A 10 -5.69 -3.25 -17.24
N GLU A 11 -6.77 -3.53 -16.53
CA GLU A 11 -6.74 -3.70 -15.07
C GLU A 11 -5.76 -4.81 -14.61
N LYS A 12 -5.50 -5.80 -15.47
CA LYS A 12 -4.54 -6.88 -15.17
C LYS A 12 -3.09 -6.38 -15.13
N ASP A 13 -2.82 -5.25 -15.78
CA ASP A 13 -1.51 -4.63 -15.87
C ASP A 13 -1.29 -3.57 -14.78
N GLY A 14 -2.28 -3.36 -13.90
CA GLY A 14 -2.22 -2.43 -12.79
C GLY A 14 -3.00 -1.12 -12.99
N LEU A 15 -3.69 -0.94 -14.12
CA LEU A 15 -4.58 0.20 -14.33
C LEU A 15 -5.78 0.11 -13.36
N PRO A 16 -6.05 1.11 -12.51
CA PRO A 16 -7.09 1.00 -11.47
C PRO A 16 -8.52 0.99 -12.04
N GLY A 17 -8.76 1.67 -13.16
CA GLY A 17 -10.08 1.82 -13.77
C GLY A 17 -10.04 1.77 -15.29
N LYS A 18 -10.99 1.05 -15.89
CA LYS A 18 -11.09 0.86 -17.34
C LYS A 18 -11.58 2.09 -18.10
N PHE A 19 -12.24 3.04 -17.42
CA PHE A 19 -12.69 4.28 -18.03
C PHE A 19 -11.72 5.38 -17.66
N ILE A 20 -11.02 5.89 -18.67
CA ILE A 20 -10.07 6.99 -18.57
C ILE A 20 -10.76 8.22 -19.17
N GLY A 21 -11.00 9.25 -18.37
CA GLY A 21 -11.58 10.50 -18.86
C GLY A 21 -10.58 11.66 -18.93
N GLU A 22 -9.43 11.52 -18.30
CA GLU A 22 -8.41 12.57 -18.17
C GLU A 22 -7.02 11.97 -18.35
N LEU A 23 -6.14 12.70 -19.04
CA LEU A 23 -4.77 12.27 -19.30
C LEU A 23 -3.86 13.49 -19.43
N GLU A 24 -2.79 13.52 -18.63
CA GLU A 24 -1.76 14.56 -18.70
C GLU A 24 -0.36 13.96 -18.64
N ALA A 25 0.57 14.54 -19.39
CA ALA A 25 1.98 14.16 -19.32
C ALA A 25 2.76 15.04 -18.32
N ASP A 26 3.52 14.39 -17.44
CA ASP A 26 4.43 15.07 -16.53
C ASP A 26 5.66 15.65 -17.28
N ALA A 27 6.56 16.30 -16.56
CA ALA A 27 7.79 16.85 -17.14
C ALA A 27 8.78 15.78 -17.65
N ASN A 28 8.65 14.54 -17.17
CA ASN A 28 9.52 13.41 -17.52
C ASN A 28 8.94 12.55 -18.66
N GLY A 29 7.74 12.86 -19.14
CA GLY A 29 7.04 12.12 -20.19
C GLY A 29 6.31 10.87 -19.71
N ASN A 30 6.14 10.71 -18.39
CA ASN A 30 5.20 9.75 -17.80
C ASN A 30 3.78 10.30 -17.88
N LEU A 31 2.80 9.42 -17.72
CA LEU A 31 1.39 9.78 -17.89
C LEU A 31 0.65 9.71 -16.56
N TRP A 32 -0.14 10.73 -16.30
CA TRP A 32 -1.13 10.76 -15.24
C TRP A 32 -2.51 10.59 -15.87
N LEU A 33 -3.30 9.69 -15.30
CA LEU A 33 -4.57 9.24 -15.85
C LEU A 33 -5.65 9.41 -14.78
N GLY A 34 -6.68 10.19 -15.09
CA GLY A 34 -7.90 10.21 -14.32
C GLY A 34 -8.80 9.06 -14.76
N THR A 35 -9.10 8.16 -13.83
CA THR A 35 -9.95 6.98 -14.08
C THR A 35 -11.24 7.04 -13.27
N ASN A 36 -12.17 6.15 -13.58
CA ASN A 36 -13.37 5.93 -12.77
C ASN A 36 -13.11 5.15 -11.45
N ARG A 37 -11.84 4.89 -11.10
CA ARG A 37 -11.40 4.25 -9.85
C ARG A 37 -10.15 4.94 -9.26
N GLY A 38 -10.09 6.26 -9.37
CA GLY A 38 -9.00 7.09 -8.85
C GLY A 38 -7.99 7.55 -9.92
N LEU A 39 -6.87 8.08 -9.46
CA LEU A 39 -5.77 8.53 -10.31
C LEU A 39 -4.79 7.38 -10.55
N ALA A 40 -4.17 7.35 -11.74
CA ALA A 40 -3.08 6.44 -12.04
C ALA A 40 -1.88 7.19 -12.59
N PHE A 41 -0.70 6.82 -12.13
CA PHE A 41 0.57 7.20 -12.74
C PHE A 41 1.11 6.02 -13.53
N PHE A 42 1.44 6.26 -14.80
CA PHE A 42 2.04 5.29 -15.69
C PHE A 42 3.49 5.68 -15.95
N ASP A 43 4.40 4.90 -15.38
CA ASP A 43 5.83 4.97 -15.67
C ASP A 43 6.07 4.41 -17.07
N LYS A 44 6.41 5.29 -18.00
CA LYS A 44 6.58 4.91 -19.40
C LYS A 44 7.85 4.08 -19.63
N ALA A 45 8.88 4.26 -18.80
CA ALA A 45 10.14 3.55 -18.94
C ALA A 45 10.01 2.09 -18.48
N ASN A 46 9.31 1.87 -17.36
CA ASN A 46 9.10 0.55 -16.78
C ASN A 46 7.79 -0.12 -17.22
N GLN A 47 6.89 0.61 -17.88
CA GLN A 47 5.56 0.16 -18.28
C GLN A 47 4.72 -0.33 -17.10
N THR A 48 4.82 0.35 -15.97
CA THR A 48 4.13 -0.01 -14.72
C THR A 48 3.14 1.06 -14.31
N PHE A 49 2.05 0.64 -13.68
CA PHE A 49 1.07 1.55 -13.08
C PHE A 49 1.25 1.65 -11.57
N ARG A 50 1.02 2.86 -11.06
CA ARG A 50 0.76 3.13 -9.66
C ARG A 50 -0.60 3.80 -9.53
N SER A 51 -1.47 3.28 -8.68
CA SER A 51 -2.79 3.84 -8.41
C SER A 51 -2.80 4.72 -7.16
N PHE A 52 -3.62 5.76 -7.19
CA PHE A 52 -3.88 6.66 -6.07
C PHE A 52 -5.39 6.73 -5.82
N SER A 53 -5.78 6.43 -4.60
CA SER A 53 -7.15 6.36 -4.11
C SER A 53 -7.43 7.47 -3.08
N LEU A 54 -8.62 7.48 -2.49
CA LEU A 54 -8.95 8.36 -1.36
C LEU A 54 -7.96 8.21 -0.19
N ALA A 55 -7.44 7.01 0.05
CA ALA A 55 -6.46 6.76 1.10
C ALA A 55 -5.15 7.51 0.85
N ASP A 56 -4.79 7.69 -0.43
CA ASP A 56 -3.56 8.35 -0.88
C ASP A 56 -3.72 9.87 -1.00
N GLY A 57 -4.87 10.42 -0.58
CA GLY A 57 -5.17 11.85 -0.64
C GLY A 57 -5.83 12.33 -1.94
N ALA A 58 -6.21 11.42 -2.85
CA ALA A 58 -7.09 11.80 -3.95
C ALA A 58 -8.46 12.21 -3.38
N GLN A 59 -9.08 13.24 -3.95
CA GLN A 59 -10.36 13.74 -3.43
C GLN A 59 -11.56 12.85 -3.76
N SER A 60 -11.47 12.07 -4.84
CA SER A 60 -12.57 11.29 -5.40
C SER A 60 -12.01 10.00 -6.02
N LEU A 61 -12.89 9.05 -6.30
CA LEU A 61 -12.58 7.90 -7.14
C LEU A 61 -13.01 8.12 -8.60
N GLU A 62 -13.71 9.21 -8.89
CA GLU A 62 -14.24 9.51 -10.22
C GLU A 62 -13.55 10.73 -10.83
N PHE A 63 -12.54 10.46 -11.66
CA PHE A 63 -11.81 11.45 -12.46
C PHE A 63 -12.07 11.22 -13.96
N HIS A 64 -13.35 11.15 -14.34
CA HIS A 64 -13.75 10.85 -15.71
C HIS A 64 -14.55 11.98 -16.38
N ILE A 65 -14.38 13.22 -15.90
CA ILE A 65 -15.23 14.36 -16.29
C ILE A 65 -14.56 15.30 -17.30
N THR A 66 -13.42 14.91 -17.90
CA THR A 66 -12.63 15.71 -18.84
C THR A 66 -12.16 17.04 -18.23
N ALA A 67 -11.78 17.05 -16.96
CA ALA A 67 -11.40 18.26 -16.24
C ALA A 67 -9.93 18.25 -15.80
N SER A 68 -9.00 17.97 -16.72
CA SER A 68 -7.56 18.08 -16.43
C SER A 68 -6.92 19.34 -17.02
N MET A 69 -5.89 19.85 -16.36
CA MET A 69 -5.09 20.97 -16.86
C MET A 69 -3.66 20.91 -16.33
N LYS A 70 -2.70 21.25 -17.20
CA LYS A 70 -1.33 21.55 -16.82
C LYS A 70 -1.16 23.04 -16.55
N SER A 71 -0.76 23.38 -15.32
CA SER A 71 -0.44 24.75 -14.91
C SER A 71 0.88 25.22 -15.52
N ARG A 72 1.11 26.55 -15.53
CA ARG A 72 2.35 27.17 -16.03
C ARG A 72 3.59 26.79 -15.22
N ASN A 73 3.41 26.46 -13.94
CA ASN A 73 4.48 25.96 -13.07
C ASN A 73 4.73 24.45 -13.24
N GLY A 74 3.97 23.79 -14.13
CA GLY A 74 4.08 22.36 -14.44
C GLY A 74 3.19 21.44 -13.62
N GLU A 75 2.51 21.94 -12.56
CA GLU A 75 1.57 21.14 -11.78
C GLU A 75 0.44 20.59 -12.66
N LEU A 76 -0.02 19.38 -12.35
CA LEU A 76 -1.14 18.77 -13.07
C LEU A 76 -2.36 18.77 -12.16
N TRP A 77 -3.45 19.30 -12.69
CA TRP A 77 -4.70 19.51 -11.97
C TRP A 77 -5.73 18.56 -12.56
N PHE A 78 -6.43 17.81 -11.70
CA PHE A 78 -7.44 16.83 -12.08
C PHE A 78 -8.74 17.13 -11.33
N GLY A 79 -9.77 17.49 -12.08
CA GLY A 79 -11.11 17.69 -11.56
C GLY A 79 -11.79 16.36 -11.29
N GLY A 80 -12.51 16.27 -10.18
CA GLY A 80 -13.35 15.12 -9.87
C GLY A 80 -14.69 15.58 -9.34
N SER A 81 -15.59 14.64 -9.06
CA SER A 81 -16.92 14.93 -8.50
C SER A 81 -16.87 15.77 -7.21
N GLU A 82 -15.79 15.64 -6.44
CA GLU A 82 -15.62 16.26 -5.13
C GLU A 82 -14.62 17.44 -5.10
N GLY A 83 -14.12 17.94 -6.26
CA GLY A 83 -13.26 19.14 -6.31
C GLY A 83 -12.12 19.10 -7.34
N ILE A 84 -10.91 19.56 -6.95
CA ILE A 84 -9.66 19.43 -7.73
C ILE A 84 -8.55 18.72 -6.92
N THR A 85 -7.90 17.72 -7.53
CA THR A 85 -6.64 17.11 -7.07
C THR A 85 -5.45 17.69 -7.83
N ILE A 86 -4.40 18.10 -7.14
CA ILE A 86 -3.18 18.68 -7.75
C ILE A 86 -2.01 17.73 -7.48
N VAL A 87 -1.29 17.34 -8.54
CA VAL A 87 -0.11 16.49 -8.44
C VAL A 87 1.16 17.21 -8.91
N PRO A 88 2.35 16.84 -8.37
CA PRO A 88 3.62 17.48 -8.69
C PRO A 88 4.02 17.36 -10.16
N ALA A 89 4.63 18.43 -10.69
CA ALA A 89 5.06 18.55 -12.08
C ALA A 89 6.13 17.54 -12.53
N ASP A 90 6.95 17.10 -11.58
CA ASP A 90 8.09 16.20 -11.75
C ASP A 90 7.71 14.73 -11.53
N GLY A 91 6.43 14.45 -11.28
CA GLY A 91 5.95 13.11 -10.94
C GLY A 91 6.49 12.61 -9.59
N ALA A 92 7.08 13.47 -8.76
CA ALA A 92 7.66 13.07 -7.50
C ALA A 92 6.57 12.86 -6.44
N PHE A 93 6.12 11.62 -6.28
CA PHE A 93 5.45 11.16 -5.08
C PHE A 93 6.46 10.43 -4.19
N ARG A 94 6.46 10.75 -2.89
CA ARG A 94 7.35 10.10 -1.93
C ARG A 94 6.73 8.79 -1.50
N ASP A 95 7.33 7.68 -1.91
CA ASP A 95 7.11 6.43 -1.20
C ASP A 95 7.57 6.60 0.24
N VAL A 96 6.68 6.30 1.18
CA VAL A 96 7.13 6.10 2.55
C VAL A 96 7.78 4.72 2.63
N GLN A 97 9.08 4.71 2.30
CA GLN A 97 9.94 3.52 2.25
C GLN A 97 10.30 2.95 3.64
N THR A 98 9.70 3.46 4.72
CA THR A 98 9.96 2.90 6.05
C THR A 98 9.01 1.74 6.30
N ALA A 99 9.53 0.53 6.20
CA ALA A 99 8.83 -0.67 6.64
C ALA A 99 8.34 -0.45 8.08
N PRO A 100 7.04 -0.63 8.37
CA PRO A 100 6.52 -0.39 9.69
C PRO A 100 7.15 -1.36 10.68
N LYS A 101 7.44 -0.87 11.89
CA LYS A 101 7.95 -1.74 12.94
C LYS A 101 6.80 -2.65 13.40
N VAL A 102 6.91 -3.94 13.15
CA VAL A 102 5.97 -4.94 13.66
C VAL A 102 6.28 -5.22 15.13
N VAL A 103 5.27 -5.10 15.98
CA VAL A 103 5.35 -5.40 17.41
C VAL A 103 4.25 -6.38 17.78
N VAL A 104 4.61 -7.48 18.44
CA VAL A 104 3.64 -8.41 19.03
C VAL A 104 3.08 -7.78 20.29
N THR A 105 1.76 -7.64 20.35
CA THR A 105 1.02 -7.01 21.45
C THR A 105 0.36 -8.02 22.36
N GLY A 106 0.06 -9.22 21.85
CA GLY A 106 -0.63 -10.27 22.59
C GLY A 106 -0.13 -11.66 22.21
N ILE A 107 -0.10 -12.56 23.19
CA ILE A 107 0.13 -13.99 23.00
C ILE A 107 -0.92 -14.74 23.81
N LYS A 108 -1.61 -15.70 23.18
CA LYS A 108 -2.53 -16.63 23.83
C LYS A 108 -2.04 -18.05 23.64
N ILE A 109 -2.10 -18.84 24.71
CA ILE A 109 -1.75 -20.26 24.68
C ILE A 109 -2.99 -21.02 25.11
N ASN A 110 -3.47 -21.94 24.26
CA ASN A 110 -4.76 -22.60 24.45
C ASN A 110 -5.89 -21.58 24.72
N ASP A 111 -5.88 -20.47 23.98
CA ASP A 111 -6.82 -19.35 24.05
C ASP A 111 -6.84 -18.56 25.38
N GLU A 112 -5.91 -18.84 26.29
CA GLU A 112 -5.72 -18.06 27.52
C GLU A 112 -4.65 -16.98 27.32
N GLU A 113 -4.99 -15.74 27.69
CA GLU A 113 -4.06 -14.61 27.68
C GLU A 113 -2.90 -14.82 28.65
N GLN A 114 -1.69 -14.49 28.19
CA GLN A 114 -0.47 -14.67 28.96
C GLN A 114 -0.05 -13.34 29.59
N ASP A 115 -0.74 -12.94 30.66
CA ASP A 115 -0.45 -11.71 31.42
C ASP A 115 0.94 -11.71 32.07
N SER A 116 1.47 -12.90 32.37
CA SER A 116 2.84 -13.05 32.88
C SER A 116 3.65 -14.01 32.01
N LEU A 117 4.64 -13.46 31.33
CA LEU A 117 5.54 -14.22 30.45
C LEU A 117 6.54 -15.09 31.21
N ARG A 118 6.59 -14.96 32.53
CA ARG A 118 7.32 -15.85 33.44
C ARG A 118 6.86 -17.29 33.32
N CYS A 119 5.56 -17.53 33.07
CA CYS A 119 4.99 -18.87 32.95
C CYS A 119 5.37 -19.59 31.64
N VAL A 120 5.79 -18.85 30.61
CA VAL A 120 6.13 -19.41 29.29
C VAL A 120 7.64 -19.61 29.10
N SER A 121 8.41 -19.55 30.19
CA SER A 121 9.86 -19.83 30.20
C SER A 121 10.65 -19.04 29.13
N THR A 122 10.22 -17.81 28.84
CA THR A 122 10.89 -16.94 27.86
C THR A 122 11.99 -16.08 28.49
N GLY A 123 12.01 -15.97 29.81
CA GLY A 123 12.88 -15.03 30.55
C GLY A 123 12.51 -13.55 30.34
N ALA A 124 11.49 -13.25 29.53
CA ALA A 124 11.06 -11.89 29.23
C ALA A 124 10.03 -11.38 30.24
N THR A 125 10.08 -10.09 30.54
CA THR A 125 9.08 -9.39 31.35
C THR A 125 8.02 -8.68 30.50
N ASN A 126 8.25 -8.56 29.19
CA ASN A 126 7.34 -7.89 28.25
C ASN A 126 7.26 -8.66 26.91
N ILE A 127 6.08 -8.68 26.29
CA ILE A 127 5.79 -9.44 25.05
C ILE A 127 6.68 -8.98 23.90
N SER A 128 6.94 -7.67 23.80
CA SER A 128 7.81 -7.08 22.78
C SER A 128 9.27 -7.57 22.83
N GLN A 129 9.71 -8.12 23.96
CA GLN A 129 11.06 -8.64 24.17
C GLN A 129 11.17 -10.15 23.93
N ILE A 130 10.06 -10.86 23.72
CA ILE A 130 10.09 -12.28 23.45
C ILE A 130 10.79 -12.52 22.11
N ARG A 131 11.88 -13.29 22.16
CA ARG A 131 12.61 -13.76 20.98
C ARG A 131 12.36 -15.23 20.69
N ARG A 132 11.99 -16.01 21.70
CA ARG A 132 11.72 -17.45 21.60
C ARG A 132 10.62 -17.83 22.58
N LEU A 133 9.72 -18.69 22.11
CA LEU A 133 8.66 -19.29 22.91
C LEU A 133 8.85 -20.80 22.90
N ASN A 134 8.91 -21.42 24.09
CA ASN A 134 9.00 -22.87 24.21
C ASN A 134 7.66 -23.40 24.70
N LEU A 135 6.96 -24.14 23.84
CA LEU A 135 5.66 -24.74 24.18
C LEU A 135 5.85 -26.16 24.71
N LYS A 136 5.14 -26.48 25.79
CA LYS A 136 4.99 -27.84 26.30
C LYS A 136 4.07 -28.64 25.38
N TYR A 137 4.20 -29.96 25.38
CA TYR A 137 3.38 -30.86 24.54
C TYR A 137 1.85 -30.68 24.67
N ARG A 138 1.37 -30.20 25.81
CA ARG A 138 -0.06 -29.94 26.06
C ARG A 138 -0.53 -28.55 25.60
N GLN A 139 0.38 -27.67 25.19
CA GLN A 139 0.09 -26.34 24.66
C GLN A 139 0.01 -26.46 23.14
N ARG A 140 -1.21 -26.65 22.63
CA ARG A 140 -1.47 -27.03 21.23
C ARG A 140 -1.88 -25.85 20.36
N THR A 141 -2.46 -24.83 20.97
CA THR A 141 -2.87 -23.62 20.26
C THR A 141 -1.96 -22.47 20.69
N LEU A 142 -1.36 -21.80 19.71
CA LEU A 142 -0.63 -20.57 19.88
C LEU A 142 -1.29 -19.51 18.99
N SER A 143 -1.77 -18.45 19.62
CA SER A 143 -2.30 -17.27 18.93
C SER A 143 -1.45 -16.07 19.30
N PHE A 144 -1.23 -15.16 18.36
CA PHE A 144 -0.52 -13.91 18.61
C PHE A 144 -1.22 -12.76 17.91
N GLU A 145 -1.19 -11.61 18.57
CA GLU A 145 -1.70 -10.34 18.07
C GLU A 145 -0.51 -9.42 17.82
N PHE A 146 -0.53 -8.69 16.71
CA PHE A 146 0.54 -7.76 16.37
C PHE A 146 -0.02 -6.48 15.75
N ILE A 147 0.76 -5.42 15.88
CA ILE A 147 0.53 -4.15 15.19
C ILE A 147 1.76 -3.81 14.36
N ALA A 148 1.54 -3.24 13.18
CA ALA A 148 2.58 -2.62 12.39
C ALA A 148 2.49 -1.10 12.60
N ILE A 149 3.46 -0.53 13.33
CA ILE A 149 3.48 0.91 13.59
C ILE A 149 4.22 1.57 12.44
N GLY A 150 3.45 2.15 11.53
CA GLY A 150 3.92 3.04 10.46
C GLY A 150 2.98 4.23 10.37
N TYR A 151 3.52 5.44 10.45
CA TYR A 151 2.72 6.68 10.51
C TYR A 151 2.16 7.11 9.15
N SER A 152 2.53 6.41 8.08
CA SER A 152 2.35 6.87 6.70
C SER A 152 1.15 6.33 5.96
N ASP A 153 0.55 5.22 6.39
CA ASP A 153 -0.74 4.78 5.85
C ASP A 153 -1.22 3.50 6.59
N PRO A 154 -2.09 3.60 7.61
CA PRO A 154 -2.56 2.43 8.35
C PRO A 154 -3.38 1.46 7.47
N CYS A 155 -4.06 1.98 6.44
CA CYS A 155 -5.01 1.22 5.63
C CYS A 155 -4.37 0.44 4.46
N GLN A 156 -3.11 0.71 4.10
CA GLN A 156 -2.42 0.03 2.99
C GLN A 156 -1.34 -0.97 3.43
N GLN A 157 -1.25 -1.31 4.72
CA GLN A 157 -0.23 -2.25 5.19
C GLN A 157 -0.63 -3.71 4.92
N SER A 158 -0.01 -4.33 3.90
CA SER A 158 -0.03 -5.78 3.77
C SER A 158 1.07 -6.41 4.63
N THR A 159 0.72 -7.26 5.59
CA THR A 159 1.70 -8.03 6.38
C THR A 159 1.71 -9.49 5.93
N GLN A 160 2.90 -10.05 5.70
CA GLN A 160 3.07 -11.49 5.49
C GLN A 160 3.58 -12.15 6.76
N VAL A 161 2.97 -13.26 7.14
CA VAL A 161 3.38 -14.09 8.28
C VAL A 161 3.82 -15.45 7.75
N GLN A 162 5.05 -15.84 8.05
CA GLN A 162 5.57 -17.16 7.70
C GLN A 162 5.84 -17.97 8.97
N VAL A 163 5.23 -19.16 9.05
CA VAL A 163 5.52 -20.15 10.10
C VAL A 163 6.47 -21.20 9.52
N GLY A 164 7.74 -21.11 9.88
CA GLY A 164 8.75 -22.09 9.48
C GLY A 164 8.76 -23.29 10.45
N GLY A 165 8.52 -24.50 9.95
CA GLY A 165 8.70 -25.73 10.71
C GLY A 165 10.10 -26.31 10.53
N LYS A 166 10.87 -26.44 11.61
CA LYS A 166 11.98 -27.40 11.67
C LYS A 166 11.50 -28.62 12.47
N GLY A 167 11.11 -29.67 11.75
CA GLY A 167 10.96 -30.98 12.36
C GLY A 167 12.31 -31.46 12.90
N ARG A 168 12.31 -31.98 14.13
CA ARG A 168 13.39 -32.84 14.60
C ARG A 168 13.14 -34.26 14.09
#